data_AF-A0A3D3MSC4-F1
#
_entry.id   AF-A0A3D3MSC4-F1
#
_cell.length_a   1.000
_cell.length_b   1.000
_cell.length_c   1.000
_cell.angle_alpha   90.00
_cell.angle_beta   90.00
_cell.angle_gamma   90.00
#
_symmetry.space_group_name_H-M   'P 1'
#
loop_
_entity.id
_entity.type
_entity.pdbx_description
1 polymer ?
#
loop_
_entity_poly.entity_id
_entity_poly.type
_entity_poly.pdbx_seq_one_letter_code
_entity_poly.pdbx_strand_id
1 'polypeptide(L)'
;MSKSRNNIPRAAIHVGAPAKSFSAAEGYEPERRGWDENTYQLKNQDTNNHYDFSRKHLNFEINGKGEIVPLGSNPVPLHERLQKRLDALGFKPYMDKNNPLGISDNSPNCTVGIIVSGDHDVLTRLAFGDQDVDFTLQKSNADVVLKQGIKDWALDTYHWACDRWGAENIIGFDVHLDETTPHIQIQTIPVAKTKSRGRASAKYVHKDDKSKVLSHKEWKKLPEEIRSNFVRTEDERREKECVSYARVWGEDKYAVGRTY
;
A
#
# COMPACT_ATOMS: atom_id res chain seq x y z
N MET A 1 19.24 -4.53 -39.85
CA MET A 1 19.37 -5.68 -38.92
C MET A 1 18.79 -5.28 -37.57
N SER A 2 17.83 -6.10 -37.11
CA SER A 2 16.96 -6.12 -35.91
C SER A 2 16.51 -4.83 -35.18
N LYS A 3 15.20 -4.55 -35.28
CA LYS A 3 14.40 -3.66 -34.40
C LYS A 3 13.82 -4.47 -33.22
N SER A 4 14.62 -4.83 -32.22
CA SER A 4 14.13 -5.56 -31.03
C SER A 4 14.79 -5.11 -29.72
N ARG A 5 14.50 -3.91 -29.21
CA ARG A 5 15.03 -3.48 -27.89
C ARG A 5 14.07 -2.70 -26.98
N ASN A 6 12.79 -2.54 -27.34
CA ASN A 6 11.80 -1.95 -26.44
C ASN A 6 10.89 -3.04 -25.86
N ASN A 7 11.44 -3.84 -24.95
CA ASN A 7 10.65 -4.68 -24.02
C ASN A 7 10.09 -3.79 -22.91
N ILE A 8 9.29 -2.79 -23.26
CA ILE A 8 8.61 -1.94 -22.26
C ILE A 8 7.22 -2.54 -22.08
N PRO A 9 6.92 -3.21 -20.96
CA PRO A 9 5.55 -3.58 -20.63
C PRO A 9 4.71 -2.30 -20.65
N ARG A 10 3.65 -2.25 -21.45
CA ARG A 10 2.61 -1.23 -21.29
C ARG A 10 1.83 -1.64 -20.05
N ALA A 11 2.28 -1.18 -18.89
CA ALA A 11 1.68 -1.54 -17.63
C ALA A 11 0.19 -1.18 -17.63
N ALA A 12 -0.66 -2.16 -17.35
CA ALA A 12 -2.06 -1.95 -17.04
C ALA A 12 -2.16 -1.82 -15.53
N ILE A 13 -2.53 -0.63 -15.05
CA ILE A 13 -2.81 -0.40 -13.63
C ILE A 13 -4.32 -0.32 -13.48
N HIS A 14 -4.88 -1.31 -12.78
CA HIS A 14 -6.26 -1.27 -12.34
C HIS A 14 -6.28 -0.90 -10.86
N VAL A 15 -6.85 0.26 -10.54
CA VAL A 15 -7.07 0.66 -9.14
C VAL A 15 -8.46 0.20 -8.77
N GLY A 16 -8.54 -0.72 -7.79
CA GLY A 16 -9.80 -1.23 -7.29
C GLY A 16 -10.64 -0.13 -6.64
N ALA A 17 -11.93 -0.41 -6.44
CA ALA A 17 -12.81 0.51 -5.72
C ALA A 17 -12.22 0.79 -4.33
N PRO A 18 -12.13 2.07 -3.92
CA PRO A 18 -11.59 2.39 -2.62
C PRO A 18 -12.52 1.84 -1.53
N ALA A 19 -11.93 1.23 -0.50
CA ALA A 19 -12.68 0.50 0.50
C ALA A 19 -12.46 1.06 1.92
N LYS A 20 -13.50 0.91 2.76
CA LYS A 20 -13.44 1.28 4.18
C LYS A 20 -12.69 0.25 5.03
N SER A 21 -12.65 -0.99 4.55
CA SER A 21 -11.89 -2.13 5.07
C SER A 21 -12.08 -3.29 4.08
N PHE A 22 -11.39 -4.40 4.32
CA PHE A 22 -11.73 -5.71 3.78
C PHE A 22 -11.85 -6.73 4.92
N SER A 23 -12.59 -7.81 4.67
CA SER A 23 -12.78 -8.94 5.56
C SER A 23 -11.57 -9.88 5.56
N ALA A 24 -11.49 -10.78 6.54
CA ALA A 24 -10.43 -11.79 6.57
C ALA A 24 -10.43 -12.65 5.29
N ALA A 25 -11.61 -13.03 4.79
CA ALA A 25 -11.75 -13.84 3.58
C ALA A 25 -11.20 -13.11 2.34
N GLU A 26 -11.53 -11.83 2.17
CA GLU A 26 -10.98 -10.98 1.10
C GLU A 26 -9.46 -10.83 1.23
N GLY A 27 -8.93 -10.79 2.46
CA GLY A 27 -7.49 -10.74 2.71
C GLY A 27 -6.75 -12.05 2.49
N TYR A 28 -7.44 -13.19 2.42
CA TYR A 28 -6.81 -14.51 2.21
C TYR A 28 -6.61 -14.86 0.75
N GLU A 29 -7.43 -14.30 -0.15
CA GLU A 29 -7.36 -14.57 -1.58
C GLU A 29 -6.03 -14.12 -2.21
N PRO A 30 -5.55 -12.87 -1.99
CA PRO A 30 -4.25 -12.43 -2.53
C PRO A 30 -3.08 -13.27 -2.00
N GLU A 31 -3.14 -13.70 -0.74
CA GLU A 31 -2.08 -14.54 -0.15
C GLU A 31 -2.19 -16.03 -0.55
N ARG A 32 -3.27 -16.41 -1.25
CA ARG A 32 -3.70 -17.82 -1.43
C ARG A 32 -3.66 -18.61 -0.11
N ARG A 33 -4.00 -17.94 0.99
CA ARG A 33 -3.83 -18.48 2.35
C ARG A 33 -4.82 -19.62 2.56
N GLY A 34 -4.28 -20.79 2.88
CA GLY A 34 -5.08 -22.00 3.10
C GLY A 34 -5.65 -22.64 1.82
N TRP A 35 -5.28 -22.16 0.62
CA TRP A 35 -5.76 -22.78 -0.62
C TRP A 35 -5.00 -24.08 -0.89
N ASP A 36 -5.77 -25.15 -1.07
CA ASP A 36 -5.33 -26.46 -1.58
C ASP A 36 -5.86 -26.69 -3.00
N GLU A 37 -5.55 -27.84 -3.60
CA GLU A 37 -6.00 -28.16 -4.96
C GLU A 37 -7.53 -28.13 -5.10
N ASN A 38 -8.27 -28.60 -4.08
CA ASN A 38 -9.73 -28.55 -4.05
C ASN A 38 -10.23 -27.11 -4.09
N THR A 39 -9.58 -26.19 -3.38
CA THR A 39 -9.93 -24.77 -3.39
C THR A 39 -9.77 -24.17 -4.79
N TYR A 40 -8.69 -24.50 -5.50
CA TYR A 40 -8.48 -24.06 -6.89
C TYR A 40 -9.58 -24.60 -7.81
N GLN A 41 -9.92 -25.90 -7.69
CA GLN A 41 -10.98 -26.52 -8.46
C GLN A 41 -12.35 -25.87 -8.20
N LEU A 42 -12.68 -25.58 -6.94
CA LEU A 42 -13.92 -24.90 -6.56
C LEU A 42 -13.97 -23.47 -7.11
N LYS A 43 -12.87 -22.71 -7.01
CA LYS A 43 -12.79 -21.34 -7.55
C LYS A 43 -12.94 -21.32 -9.08
N ASN A 44 -12.41 -22.32 -9.78
CA ASN A 44 -12.56 -22.47 -11.23
C ASN A 44 -13.95 -22.93 -11.69
N GLN A 45 -14.92 -23.15 -10.79
CA GLN A 45 -16.32 -23.30 -11.19
C GLN A 45 -16.90 -21.99 -11.74
N ASP A 46 -16.32 -20.85 -11.37
CA ASP A 46 -16.54 -19.58 -12.06
C ASP A 46 -15.69 -19.55 -13.34
N THR A 47 -16.35 -19.43 -14.50
CA THR A 47 -15.72 -19.46 -15.82
C THR A 47 -14.80 -18.27 -16.08
N ASN A 48 -14.83 -17.23 -15.24
CA ASN A 48 -13.88 -16.12 -15.33
C ASN A 48 -12.53 -16.46 -14.69
N ASN A 49 -12.49 -17.48 -13.83
CA ASN A 49 -11.30 -17.89 -13.11
C ASN A 49 -10.49 -18.92 -13.91
N HIS A 50 -9.17 -18.76 -13.88
CA HIS A 50 -8.23 -19.61 -14.61
C HIS A 50 -7.05 -19.98 -13.70
N TYR A 51 -7.34 -20.41 -12.47
CA TYR A 51 -6.33 -20.75 -11.48
C TYR A 51 -5.69 -22.11 -11.78
N ASP A 52 -4.37 -22.17 -11.81
CA ASP A 52 -3.58 -23.37 -12.07
C ASP A 52 -2.81 -23.78 -10.82
N PHE A 53 -3.32 -24.81 -10.12
CA PHE A 53 -2.69 -25.30 -8.89
C PHE A 53 -1.23 -25.75 -9.11
N SER A 54 -0.89 -26.27 -10.29
CA SER A 54 0.46 -26.74 -10.59
C SER A 54 1.49 -25.60 -10.61
N ARG A 55 1.06 -24.36 -10.88
CA ARG A 55 1.89 -23.14 -10.83
C ARG A 55 1.87 -22.39 -9.51
N LYS A 56 1.04 -22.80 -8.53
CA LYS A 56 0.93 -22.14 -7.21
C LYS A 56 2.30 -21.87 -6.58
N HIS A 57 3.23 -22.81 -6.71
CA HIS A 57 4.58 -22.74 -6.15
C HIS A 57 5.48 -21.65 -6.76
N LEU A 58 5.07 -21.07 -7.89
CA LEU A 58 5.77 -19.98 -8.57
C LEU A 58 5.36 -18.61 -8.05
N ASN A 59 4.19 -18.49 -7.40
CA ASN A 59 3.75 -17.24 -6.78
C ASN A 59 4.72 -16.82 -5.67
N PHE A 60 4.90 -15.52 -5.50
CA PHE A 60 5.75 -14.95 -4.47
C PHE A 60 5.19 -13.64 -3.94
N GLU A 61 5.66 -13.19 -2.79
CA GLU A 61 5.40 -11.84 -2.27
C GLU A 61 6.73 -11.08 -2.10
N ILE A 62 6.67 -9.75 -2.15
CA ILE A 62 7.80 -8.89 -1.75
C ILE A 62 7.48 -8.34 -0.36
N ASN A 63 8.27 -8.76 0.64
CA ASN A 63 8.01 -8.40 2.02
C ASN A 63 8.39 -6.93 2.32
N GLY A 64 8.09 -6.44 3.53
CA GLY A 64 8.39 -5.06 3.95
C GLY A 64 9.88 -4.68 4.00
N LYS A 65 10.80 -5.63 3.77
CA LYS A 65 12.24 -5.39 3.62
C LYS A 65 12.69 -5.36 2.16
N GLY A 66 11.77 -5.51 1.21
CA GLY A 66 12.08 -5.64 -0.22
C GLY A 66 12.62 -7.01 -0.63
N GLU A 67 12.41 -8.05 0.20
CA GLU A 67 12.88 -9.41 -0.11
C GLU A 67 11.77 -10.22 -0.80
N ILE A 68 12.13 -10.95 -1.85
CA ILE A 68 11.23 -11.93 -2.49
C ILE A 68 11.15 -13.18 -1.62
N VAL A 69 9.95 -13.53 -1.18
CA VAL A 69 9.67 -14.71 -0.36
C VAL A 69 8.47 -15.48 -0.93
N PRO A 70 8.28 -16.76 -0.60
CA PRO A 70 7.12 -17.52 -1.05
C PRO A 70 5.81 -16.83 -0.66
N LEU A 71 4.80 -16.89 -1.54
CA LEU A 71 3.51 -16.27 -1.27
C LEU A 71 2.89 -16.82 0.02
N GLY A 72 2.35 -15.93 0.86
CA GLY A 72 1.71 -16.31 2.13
C GLY A 72 2.68 -16.78 3.22
N SER A 73 3.98 -16.52 3.06
CA SER A 73 5.00 -16.87 4.05
C SER A 73 4.90 -16.02 5.32
N ASN A 74 4.34 -14.81 5.22
CA ASN A 74 4.08 -13.98 6.38
C ASN A 74 3.07 -14.66 7.33
N PRO A 75 3.42 -14.90 8.60
CA PRO A 75 2.49 -15.51 9.56
C PRO A 75 1.32 -14.58 9.90
N VAL A 76 1.45 -13.27 9.65
CA VAL A 76 0.40 -12.29 9.90
C VAL A 76 -0.40 -12.06 8.61
N PRO A 77 -1.69 -12.38 8.57
CA PRO A 77 -2.52 -12.20 7.38
C PRO A 77 -2.76 -10.72 7.06
N LEU A 78 -3.10 -10.42 5.80
CA LEU A 78 -3.28 -9.04 5.31
C LEU A 78 -4.21 -8.18 6.17
N HIS A 79 -5.34 -8.72 6.63
CA HIS A 79 -6.31 -7.96 7.43
C HIS A 79 -5.76 -7.56 8.81
N GLU A 80 -4.95 -8.41 9.44
CA GLU A 80 -4.24 -8.08 10.68
C GLU A 80 -3.10 -7.09 10.44
N ARG A 81 -2.37 -7.24 9.33
CA ARG A 81 -1.32 -6.29 8.93
C ARG A 81 -1.90 -4.89 8.72
N LEU A 82 -3.04 -4.80 8.03
CA LEU A 82 -3.80 -3.57 7.85
C LEU A 82 -4.15 -2.95 9.21
N GLN A 83 -4.79 -3.74 10.10
CA GLN A 83 -5.22 -3.24 11.41
C GLN A 83 -4.03 -2.73 12.24
N LYS A 84 -2.91 -3.46 12.27
CA LYS A 84 -1.69 -3.03 12.98
C LYS A 84 -1.19 -1.66 12.51
N ARG A 85 -1.18 -1.41 11.19
CA ARG A 85 -0.74 -0.12 10.65
C ARG A 85 -1.77 0.99 10.90
N LEU A 86 -3.08 0.70 10.82
CA LEU A 86 -4.13 1.66 11.18
C LEU A 86 -4.04 2.07 12.66
N ASP A 87 -3.77 1.12 13.56
CA ASP A 87 -3.57 1.39 15.00
C ASP A 87 -2.33 2.26 15.23
N ALA A 88 -1.22 1.98 14.54
CA ALA A 88 0.00 2.80 14.61
C ALA A 88 -0.24 4.25 14.12
N LEU A 89 -1.15 4.45 13.16
CA LEU A 89 -1.58 5.76 12.67
C LEU A 89 -2.64 6.43 13.57
N GLY A 90 -3.12 5.73 14.61
CA GLY A 90 -4.22 6.18 15.47
C GLY A 90 -5.53 6.36 14.71
N PHE A 91 -5.71 5.65 13.60
CA PHE A 91 -6.91 5.73 12.79
C PHE A 91 -8.09 5.09 13.51
N LYS A 92 -9.22 5.78 13.52
CA LYS A 92 -10.49 5.26 14.04
C LYS A 92 -11.57 5.54 13.02
N PRO A 93 -12.22 4.50 12.46
CA PRO A 93 -13.35 4.72 11.56
C PRO A 93 -14.49 5.42 12.32
N TYR A 94 -15.34 6.12 11.59
CA TYR A 94 -16.58 6.64 12.18
C TYR A 94 -17.53 5.47 12.40
N MET A 95 -18.09 5.35 13.60
CA MET A 95 -18.96 4.24 13.96
C MET A 95 -20.42 4.65 13.78
N ASP A 96 -21.23 3.73 13.26
CA ASP A 96 -22.68 3.86 13.17
C ASP A 96 -23.33 2.58 13.69
N LYS A 97 -24.09 2.72 14.79
CA LYS A 97 -24.76 1.59 15.44
C LYS A 97 -25.89 1.00 14.59
N ASN A 98 -26.38 1.74 13.61
CA ASN A 98 -27.45 1.30 12.71
C ASN A 98 -26.90 0.65 11.43
N ASN A 99 -25.58 0.68 11.21
CA ASN A 99 -24.95 0.00 10.09
C ASN A 99 -24.59 -1.45 10.50
N PRO A 100 -24.93 -2.49 9.71
CA PRO A 100 -24.62 -3.89 10.01
C PRO A 100 -23.12 -4.18 10.24
N LEU A 101 -22.24 -3.40 9.63
CA LEU A 101 -20.78 -3.50 9.79
C LEU A 101 -20.24 -2.61 10.91
N GLY A 102 -21.10 -1.82 11.56
CA GLY A 102 -20.73 -0.87 12.62
C GLY A 102 -19.96 0.36 12.16
N ILE A 103 -19.58 0.45 10.87
CA ILE A 103 -18.83 1.56 10.27
C ILE A 103 -19.80 2.46 9.52
N SER A 104 -19.74 3.77 9.76
CA SER A 104 -20.60 4.75 9.13
C SER A 104 -20.34 4.91 7.63
N ASP A 105 -21.39 5.32 6.90
CA ASP A 105 -21.31 5.56 5.47
C ASP A 105 -20.30 6.66 5.10
N ASN A 106 -20.10 7.63 5.99
CA ASN A 106 -19.16 8.74 5.84
C ASN A 106 -17.74 8.44 6.37
N SER A 107 -17.46 7.22 6.85
CA SER A 107 -16.11 6.86 7.28
C SER A 107 -15.15 6.91 6.10
N PRO A 108 -13.96 7.52 6.24
CA PRO A 108 -13.00 7.60 5.15
C PRO A 108 -12.51 6.20 4.74
N ASN A 109 -12.24 6.05 3.45
CA ASN A 109 -11.56 4.86 2.93
C ASN A 109 -10.16 4.78 3.52
N CYS A 110 -9.80 3.61 4.05
CA CYS A 110 -8.57 3.40 4.80
C CYS A 110 -7.57 2.50 4.07
N THR A 111 -7.94 1.99 2.90
CA THR A 111 -7.07 1.13 2.11
C THR A 111 -7.45 1.14 0.63
N VAL A 112 -6.48 0.84 -0.23
CA VAL A 112 -6.63 0.77 -1.68
C VAL A 112 -5.95 -0.51 -2.17
N GLY A 113 -6.70 -1.30 -2.93
CA GLY A 113 -6.16 -2.41 -3.71
C GLY A 113 -5.79 -1.95 -5.12
N ILE A 114 -4.60 -2.32 -5.58
CA ILE A 114 -4.09 -1.96 -6.91
C ILE A 114 -3.60 -3.23 -7.58
N ILE A 115 -4.09 -3.50 -8.78
CA ILE A 115 -3.60 -4.57 -9.63
C ILE A 115 -2.69 -3.95 -10.67
N VAL A 116 -1.45 -4.43 -10.73
CA VAL A 116 -0.48 -4.06 -11.77
C VAL A 116 -0.23 -5.28 -12.64
N SER A 117 -0.53 -5.15 -13.93
CA SER A 117 -0.28 -6.18 -14.94
C SER A 117 0.21 -5.50 -16.22
N GLY A 118 0.10 -6.19 -17.35
CA GLY A 118 0.60 -5.71 -18.64
C GLY A 118 0.20 -6.64 -19.76
N ASP A 119 0.90 -6.49 -20.89
CA ASP A 119 0.73 -7.37 -22.03
C ASP A 119 1.02 -8.84 -21.64
N HIS A 120 0.08 -9.73 -21.99
CA HIS A 120 0.12 -11.14 -21.62
C HIS A 120 1.42 -11.81 -22.11
N ASP A 121 1.74 -11.67 -23.40
CA ASP A 121 2.91 -12.33 -24.00
C ASP A 121 4.22 -11.81 -23.40
N VAL A 122 4.32 -10.51 -23.15
CA VAL A 122 5.50 -9.91 -22.53
C VAL A 122 5.69 -10.41 -21.09
N LEU A 123 4.65 -10.38 -20.26
CA LEU A 123 4.77 -10.81 -18.86
C LEU A 123 4.98 -12.32 -18.75
N THR A 124 4.30 -13.12 -19.57
CA THR A 124 4.52 -14.57 -19.67
C THR A 124 5.97 -14.88 -20.07
N ARG A 125 6.53 -14.18 -21.06
CA ARG A 125 7.95 -14.34 -21.43
C ARG A 125 8.90 -13.92 -20.32
N LEU A 126 8.60 -12.85 -19.57
CA LEU A 126 9.40 -12.45 -18.41
C LEU A 126 9.34 -13.49 -17.28
N ALA A 127 8.19 -14.12 -17.09
CA ALA A 127 7.94 -15.10 -16.03
C ALA A 127 8.52 -16.47 -16.34
N PHE A 128 8.33 -16.96 -17.57
CA PHE A 128 8.60 -18.35 -17.92
C PHE A 128 9.60 -18.49 -19.08
N GLY A 129 10.00 -17.41 -19.74
CA GLY A 129 10.90 -17.47 -20.91
C GLY A 129 10.24 -18.20 -22.08
N ASP A 130 11.00 -19.08 -22.74
CA ASP A 130 10.53 -19.87 -23.89
C ASP A 130 10.00 -21.26 -23.49
N GLN A 131 9.66 -21.48 -22.21
CA GLN A 131 9.11 -22.75 -21.73
C GLN A 131 7.69 -22.96 -22.31
N ASP A 132 7.35 -24.22 -22.57
CA ASP A 132 5.98 -24.63 -22.93
C ASP A 132 5.08 -24.58 -21.69
N VAL A 133 4.29 -23.51 -21.56
CA VAL A 133 3.35 -23.29 -20.45
C VAL A 133 1.93 -23.44 -20.97
N ASP A 134 1.17 -24.34 -20.36
CA ASP A 134 -0.24 -24.55 -20.71
C ASP A 134 -1.15 -23.59 -19.93
N PHE A 135 -1.83 -22.69 -20.63
CA PHE A 135 -2.84 -21.80 -20.05
C PHE A 135 -4.27 -22.34 -20.22
N THR A 136 -4.44 -23.54 -20.80
CA THR A 136 -5.75 -24.16 -21.02
C THR A 136 -6.20 -25.09 -19.89
N LEU A 137 -5.34 -25.31 -18.89
CA LEU A 137 -5.53 -26.23 -17.76
C LEU A 137 -5.69 -27.71 -18.19
N GLN A 138 -5.22 -28.06 -19.39
CA GLN A 138 -5.24 -29.42 -19.91
C GLN A 138 -3.96 -30.19 -19.56
N LYS A 139 -2.87 -29.49 -19.23
CA LYS A 139 -1.57 -30.06 -18.88
C LYS A 139 -1.02 -29.41 -17.61
N SER A 140 -0.33 -30.22 -16.81
CA SER A 140 0.39 -29.72 -15.62
C SER A 140 1.60 -28.87 -16.02
N ASN A 141 1.77 -27.76 -15.30
CA ASN A 141 2.91 -26.86 -15.38
C ASN A 141 3.85 -26.99 -14.17
N ALA A 142 3.82 -28.12 -13.46
CA ALA A 142 4.64 -28.34 -12.25
C ALA A 142 6.15 -28.24 -12.51
N ASP A 143 6.61 -28.51 -13.74
CA ASP A 143 8.02 -28.44 -14.14
C ASP A 143 8.46 -27.04 -14.61
N VAL A 144 7.52 -26.08 -14.71
CA VAL A 144 7.82 -24.72 -15.17
C VAL A 144 8.66 -24.01 -14.12
N VAL A 145 9.79 -23.43 -14.53
CA VAL A 145 10.69 -22.71 -13.62
C VAL A 145 10.55 -21.20 -13.80
N LEU A 146 10.38 -20.49 -12.69
CA LEU A 146 10.32 -19.02 -12.64
C LEU A 146 11.63 -18.38 -13.14
N LYS A 147 11.53 -17.39 -14.03
CA LYS A 147 12.67 -16.64 -14.56
C LYS A 147 12.95 -15.35 -13.79
N GLN A 148 14.15 -14.81 -13.97
CA GLN A 148 14.58 -13.58 -13.29
C GLN A 148 13.82 -12.34 -13.78
N GLY A 149 13.43 -12.30 -15.06
CA GLY A 149 12.82 -11.11 -15.65
C GLY A 149 11.55 -10.63 -14.95
N ILE A 150 10.68 -11.55 -14.50
CA ILE A 150 9.48 -11.17 -13.75
C ILE A 150 9.79 -10.70 -12.32
N LYS A 151 10.86 -11.22 -11.71
CA LYS A 151 11.32 -10.78 -10.39
C LYS A 151 11.84 -9.35 -10.44
N ASP A 152 12.61 -9.02 -11.48
CA ASP A 152 13.12 -7.67 -11.71
C ASP A 152 11.96 -6.69 -11.94
N TRP A 153 10.98 -7.06 -12.78
CA TRP A 153 9.77 -6.26 -13.01
C TRP A 153 8.95 -6.04 -11.73
N ALA A 154 8.82 -7.07 -10.89
CA ALA A 154 8.11 -6.97 -9.62
C ALA A 154 8.87 -6.07 -8.62
N LEU A 155 10.19 -6.18 -8.53
CA LEU A 155 11.02 -5.32 -7.68
C LEU A 155 10.98 -3.84 -8.12
N ASP A 156 11.05 -3.57 -9.42
CA ASP A 156 10.91 -2.22 -9.95
C ASP A 156 9.53 -1.63 -9.60
N THR A 157 8.48 -2.43 -9.71
CA THR A 157 7.11 -2.03 -9.33
C THR A 157 6.99 -1.81 -7.82
N TYR A 158 7.65 -2.63 -7.00
CA TYR A 158 7.70 -2.47 -5.55
C TYR A 158 8.41 -1.18 -5.15
N HIS A 159 9.55 -0.86 -5.75
CA HIS A 159 10.26 0.40 -5.49
C HIS A 159 9.40 1.60 -5.87
N TRP A 160 8.74 1.57 -7.03
CA TRP A 160 7.79 2.61 -7.43
C TRP A 160 6.67 2.79 -6.41
N ALA A 161 6.09 1.69 -5.89
CA ALA A 161 5.04 1.75 -4.87
C ALA A 161 5.56 2.33 -3.54
N CYS A 162 6.76 1.94 -3.13
CA CYS A 162 7.42 2.47 -1.93
C CYS A 162 7.74 3.96 -2.06
N ASP A 163 8.24 4.42 -3.21
CA ASP A 163 8.51 5.83 -3.47
C ASP A 163 7.23 6.67 -3.42
N ARG A 164 6.10 6.08 -3.84
CA ARG A 164 4.80 6.75 -3.88
C ARG A 164 4.12 6.82 -2.51
N TRP A 165 4.20 5.74 -1.71
CA TRP A 165 3.36 5.58 -0.53
C TRP A 165 4.12 5.26 0.76
N GLY A 166 5.42 4.99 0.71
CA GLY A 166 6.21 4.49 1.83
C GLY A 166 6.07 2.98 2.00
N ALA A 167 7.19 2.27 2.16
CA ALA A 167 7.22 0.82 2.30
C ALA A 167 6.38 0.31 3.48
N GLU A 168 6.33 1.07 4.57
CA GLU A 168 5.52 0.77 5.76
C GLU A 168 4.00 0.87 5.54
N ASN A 169 3.58 1.44 4.41
CA ASN A 169 2.18 1.58 4.02
C ASN A 169 1.79 0.61 2.90
N ILE A 170 2.71 -0.27 2.46
CA ILE A 170 2.44 -1.41 1.59
C ILE A 170 2.12 -2.62 2.49
N ILE A 171 0.84 -2.94 2.62
CA ILE A 171 0.34 -4.02 3.48
C ILE A 171 0.55 -5.39 2.84
N GLY A 172 0.37 -5.47 1.52
CA GLY A 172 0.56 -6.66 0.69
C GLY A 172 1.16 -6.29 -0.66
N PHE A 173 2.02 -7.17 -1.18
CA PHE A 173 2.61 -7.07 -2.50
C PHE A 173 2.75 -8.50 -3.04
N ASP A 174 1.66 -9.01 -3.59
CA ASP A 174 1.47 -10.40 -3.92
C ASP A 174 1.58 -10.58 -5.44
N VAL A 175 2.48 -11.46 -5.90
CA VAL A 175 2.73 -11.69 -7.32
C VAL A 175 2.15 -13.04 -7.72
N HIS A 176 1.11 -12.99 -8.55
CA HIS A 176 0.39 -14.16 -9.02
C HIS A 176 0.89 -14.59 -10.39
N LEU A 177 1.22 -15.88 -10.49
CA LEU A 177 1.84 -16.54 -11.63
C LEU A 177 1.14 -17.86 -11.96
N ASP A 178 -0.02 -18.07 -11.38
CA ASP A 178 -0.87 -19.25 -11.50
C ASP A 178 -2.23 -18.92 -12.09
N GLU A 179 -2.37 -17.75 -12.70
CA GLU A 179 -3.55 -17.31 -13.45
C GLU A 179 -3.16 -17.14 -14.94
N THR A 180 -4.07 -16.59 -15.77
CA THR A 180 -3.82 -16.40 -17.21
C THR A 180 -2.65 -15.45 -17.46
N THR A 181 -2.65 -14.27 -16.83
CA THR A 181 -1.59 -13.27 -17.02
C THR A 181 -0.92 -12.96 -15.70
N PRO A 182 0.43 -12.99 -15.61
CA PRO A 182 1.13 -12.55 -14.43
C PRO A 182 0.69 -11.15 -13.99
N HIS A 183 0.47 -10.96 -12.70
CA HIS A 183 0.10 -9.66 -12.15
C HIS A 183 0.51 -9.55 -10.68
N ILE A 184 0.52 -8.31 -10.22
CA ILE A 184 0.81 -7.94 -8.83
C ILE A 184 -0.48 -7.41 -8.23
N GLN A 185 -0.83 -7.88 -7.04
CA GLN A 185 -1.81 -7.25 -6.18
C GLN A 185 -1.10 -6.48 -5.06
N ILE A 186 -1.30 -5.17 -5.03
CA ILE A 186 -0.74 -4.27 -4.02
C ILE A 186 -1.88 -3.82 -3.12
N GLN A 187 -1.76 -4.10 -1.82
CA GLN A 187 -2.65 -3.54 -0.80
C GLN A 187 -1.93 -2.41 -0.08
N THR A 188 -2.47 -1.19 -0.11
CA THR A 188 -1.81 -0.02 0.51
C THR A 188 -2.75 0.79 1.41
N ILE A 189 -2.19 1.53 2.37
CA ILE A 189 -2.90 2.50 3.21
C ILE A 189 -2.62 3.93 2.72
N PRO A 190 -3.67 4.76 2.57
CA PRO A 190 -3.53 6.12 2.13
C PRO A 190 -3.00 7.05 3.22
N VAL A 191 -1.68 7.18 3.37
CA VAL A 191 -1.08 8.04 4.43
C VAL A 191 -0.67 9.40 3.90
N ALA A 192 -1.17 10.47 4.53
CA ALA A 192 -0.76 11.84 4.27
C ALA A 192 -0.10 12.45 5.51
N LYS A 193 0.85 13.37 5.29
CA LYS A 193 1.36 14.25 6.33
C LYS A 193 0.43 15.46 6.46
N THR A 194 -0.04 15.71 7.68
CA THR A 194 -0.92 16.84 7.99
C THR A 194 -0.34 17.64 9.14
N LYS A 195 -0.42 18.96 9.05
CA LYS A 195 -0.13 19.82 10.20
C LYS A 195 -1.23 19.63 11.23
N SER A 196 -0.85 19.49 12.50
CA SER A 196 -1.82 19.39 13.59
C SER A 196 -2.85 20.53 13.53
N ARG A 197 -4.13 20.22 13.79
CA ARG A 197 -5.21 21.23 13.84
C ARG A 197 -5.01 22.12 15.07
N GLY A 198 -5.27 23.42 14.93
CA GLY A 198 -5.07 24.42 15.98
C GLY A 198 -4.24 25.61 15.49
N ARG A 199 -4.00 26.61 16.34
CA ARG A 199 -3.09 27.72 16.02
C ARG A 199 -1.65 27.29 16.27
N ALA A 200 -0.71 27.74 15.43
CA ALA A 200 0.71 27.61 15.75
C ALA A 200 0.95 28.30 17.10
N SER A 201 1.54 27.60 18.06
CA SER A 201 1.84 28.18 19.36
C SER A 201 3.07 29.05 19.23
N ALA A 202 3.00 30.29 19.71
CA ALA A 202 4.20 31.09 19.90
C ALA A 202 5.06 30.45 21.00
N LYS A 203 6.32 30.20 20.69
CA LYS A 203 7.35 29.90 21.67
C LYS A 203 8.25 31.11 21.87
N TYR A 204 8.95 31.14 22.98
CA TYR A 204 9.83 32.22 23.38
C TYR A 204 11.20 31.61 23.67
N VAL A 205 12.19 31.93 22.86
CA VAL A 205 13.56 31.38 22.97
C VAL A 205 14.47 32.44 23.57
N HIS A 206 15.27 32.08 24.57
CA HIS A 206 16.20 33.03 25.20
C HIS A 206 17.27 33.48 24.20
N LYS A 207 17.61 34.78 24.20
CA LYS A 207 18.56 35.39 23.27
C LYS A 207 19.95 34.74 23.35
N ASP A 208 20.42 34.51 24.58
CA ASP A 208 21.78 34.00 24.84
C ASP A 208 21.84 32.47 25.01
N ASP A 209 20.71 31.80 25.20
CA ASP A 209 20.64 30.35 25.48
C ASP A 209 19.47 29.72 24.73
N LYS A 210 19.74 29.26 23.51
CA LYS A 210 18.71 28.72 22.62
C LYS A 210 18.05 27.44 23.15
N SER A 211 18.60 26.79 24.18
CA SER A 211 17.98 25.63 24.83
C SER A 211 16.82 26.02 25.75
N LYS A 212 16.80 27.26 26.24
CA LYS A 212 15.72 27.80 27.08
C LYS A 212 14.57 28.27 26.20
N VAL A 213 13.58 27.39 26.09
CA VAL A 213 12.37 27.63 25.31
C VAL A 213 11.16 27.60 26.23
N LEU A 214 10.35 28.67 26.18
CA LEU A 214 9.13 28.83 26.97
C LEU A 214 7.90 28.84 26.07
N SER A 215 6.80 28.29 26.58
CA SER A 215 5.48 28.55 26.02
C SER A 215 5.04 30.00 26.31
N HIS A 216 4.08 30.51 25.54
CA HIS A 216 3.48 31.82 25.81
C HIS A 216 2.95 31.96 27.25
N LYS A 217 2.39 30.89 27.83
CA LYS A 217 1.89 30.91 29.21
C LYS A 217 3.01 31.06 30.24
N GLU A 218 4.15 30.39 30.03
CA GLU A 218 5.31 30.47 30.91
C GLU A 218 6.00 31.83 30.79
N TRP A 219 6.21 32.31 29.55
CA TRP A 219 6.76 33.64 29.31
C TRP A 219 5.92 34.74 29.97
N LYS A 220 4.58 34.65 29.88
CA LYS A 220 3.66 35.61 30.52
C LYS A 220 3.67 35.55 32.06
N LYS A 221 4.22 34.51 32.68
CA LYS A 221 4.38 34.45 34.15
C LYS A 221 5.68 35.10 34.63
N LEU A 222 6.63 35.36 33.74
CA LEU A 222 7.90 36.00 34.11
C LEU A 222 7.72 37.51 34.36
N PRO A 223 8.58 38.13 35.20
CA PRO A 223 8.74 39.58 35.29
C PRO A 223 9.08 40.21 33.94
N GLU A 224 8.69 41.46 33.74
CA GLU A 224 8.85 42.15 32.46
C GLU A 224 10.32 42.31 32.05
N GLU A 225 11.22 42.55 33.01
CA GLU A 225 12.65 42.67 32.73
C GLU A 225 13.22 41.37 32.14
N ILE A 226 12.77 40.22 32.66
CA ILE A 226 13.22 38.89 32.21
C ILE A 226 12.59 38.53 30.85
N ARG A 227 11.34 38.95 30.59
CA ARG A 227 10.66 38.70 29.31
C ARG A 227 11.42 39.27 28.11
N SER A 228 12.09 40.40 28.31
CA SER A 228 12.88 41.08 27.26
C SER A 228 14.06 40.26 26.76
N ASN A 229 14.51 39.27 27.53
CA ASN A 229 15.59 38.35 27.16
C ASN A 229 15.14 37.22 26.22
N PHE A 230 13.85 37.14 25.89
CA PHE A 230 13.31 36.12 24.99
C PHE A 230 12.82 36.72 23.67
N VAL A 231 13.04 36.01 22.57
CA VAL A 231 12.52 36.33 21.25
C VAL A 231 11.32 35.43 20.97
N ARG A 232 10.21 36.04 20.53
CA ARG A 232 9.04 35.29 20.08
C ARG A 232 9.38 34.57 18.77
N THR A 233 9.28 33.26 18.78
CA THR A 233 9.37 32.41 17.59
C THR A 233 8.01 31.76 17.33
N GLU A 234 7.64 31.62 16.07
CA GLU A 234 6.51 30.76 15.72
C GLU A 234 7.03 29.34 15.59
N ASP A 235 6.48 28.44 16.42
CA ASP A 235 6.75 27.03 16.24
C ASP A 235 5.95 26.54 15.04
N GLU A 236 6.63 25.92 14.09
CA GLU A 236 5.95 25.21 13.03
C GLU A 236 5.04 24.14 13.65
N ARG A 237 3.81 24.06 13.15
CA ARG A 237 2.88 23.04 13.63
C ARG A 237 3.49 21.69 13.36
N ARG A 238 3.58 20.86 14.40
CA ARG A 238 4.02 19.47 14.27
C ARG A 238 3.22 18.80 13.17
N GLU A 239 3.95 18.23 12.22
CA GLU A 239 3.39 17.32 11.23
C GLU A 239 3.07 16.00 11.90
N LYS A 240 1.96 15.40 11.50
CA LYS A 240 1.58 14.04 11.88
C LYS A 240 1.12 13.29 10.64
N GLU A 241 1.43 12.01 10.61
CA GLU A 241 0.86 11.10 9.63
C GLU A 241 -0.59 10.79 10.02
N CYS A 242 -1.46 10.75 9.02
CA CYS A 242 -2.82 10.25 9.20
C CYS A 242 -3.34 9.64 7.90
N VAL A 243 -4.29 8.72 8.04
CA VAL A 243 -5.03 8.16 6.91
C VAL A 243 -5.84 9.26 6.23
N SER A 244 -5.60 9.50 4.95
CA SER A 244 -6.30 10.50 4.14
C SER A 244 -6.28 10.13 2.66
N TYR A 245 -7.36 9.50 2.20
CA TYR A 245 -7.55 9.20 0.77
C TYR A 245 -7.53 10.47 -0.09
N ALA A 246 -8.29 11.49 0.30
CA ALA A 246 -8.43 12.73 -0.47
C ALA A 246 -7.09 13.46 -0.70
N ARG A 247 -6.17 13.44 0.27
CA ARG A 247 -4.88 14.13 0.13
C ARG A 247 -3.87 13.39 -0.74
N VAL A 248 -4.05 12.09 -0.93
CA VAL A 248 -3.06 11.27 -1.64
C VAL A 248 -3.59 10.82 -3.02
N TRP A 249 -4.91 10.61 -3.16
CA TRP A 249 -5.57 10.25 -4.43
C TRP A 249 -6.56 11.30 -4.94
N GLY A 250 -7.02 12.21 -4.09
CA GLY A 250 -8.03 13.21 -4.44
C GLY A 250 -7.49 14.60 -4.78
N GLU A 251 -6.18 14.83 -4.65
CA GLU A 251 -5.54 16.06 -5.14
C GLU A 251 -5.47 15.98 -6.67
N ASP A 252 -6.49 16.50 -7.34
CA ASP A 252 -6.45 16.63 -8.79
C ASP A 252 -5.52 17.81 -9.18
N LYS A 253 -4.82 17.68 -10.31
CA LYS A 253 -3.89 18.71 -10.82
C LYS A 253 -4.57 20.02 -11.26
N TYR A 254 -5.91 20.06 -11.26
CA TYR A 254 -6.76 21.19 -11.56
C TYR A 254 -7.47 21.73 -10.31
N ALA A 255 -7.14 21.25 -9.11
CA ALA A 255 -7.77 21.64 -7.86
C ALA A 255 -7.41 23.10 -7.57
N VAL A 256 -8.29 24.01 -7.98
CA VAL A 256 -8.16 25.44 -7.71
C VAL A 256 -8.51 25.67 -6.25
N GLY A 257 -7.55 26.23 -5.50
CA GLY A 257 -7.77 26.62 -4.11
C GLY A 257 -7.47 25.50 -3.12
N ARG A 258 -6.20 25.43 -2.68
CA ARG A 258 -5.86 24.78 -1.41
C ARG A 258 -6.57 25.52 -0.28
N THR A 259 -7.74 25.05 0.13
CA THR A 259 -8.42 25.57 1.32
C THR A 259 -7.84 24.93 2.57
N TYR A 260 -6.99 25.73 3.24
CA TYR A 260 -6.66 25.85 4.67
C TYR A 260 -6.77 24.63 5.60
#